data_AF-A0AAE0C5L0-F1
#
_entry.id   AF-A0AAE0C5L0-F1
#
_cell.length_a   1.000
_cell.length_b   1.000
_cell.length_c   1.000
_cell.angle_alpha   90.00
_cell.angle_beta   90.00
_cell.angle_gamma   90.00
#
_symmetry.space_group_name_H-M   'P 1'
#
loop_
_entity.id
_entity.type
_entity.pdbx_description
1 polymer ?
#
loop_
_entity_poly.entity_id
_entity_poly.type
_entity_poly.pdbx_seq_one_letter_code
_entity_poly.pdbx_strand_id
1 'polypeptide(L)'
;MRKGGWDCFRHYEILANGCVPFFLGIDDIPPLTMHTFPKELVQRAMRLPGVPTQKSVINALTSTAPYTADSFRIDFSVFNETAYCELRQQLVQYARERLTTRALGKYVVKQILSLRPSVPIPGRGVLLITEPSVEYQSGFLYIGLVEVLGSKLSTYPRRKAIVHADHSNDTNAYGRGFGFQGVLPTTGLYADHAEEEADHAYQTIVEYRLQNGGFDAIIVTNGGNEYCEVDLYQAKFNGGRRTTSLRAKVLEYRARHPDSVLMFVDRSDLGGCHTTDLPNVDVHFVRETANALSGPLLLQS
;
A
#
# COMPACT_ATOMS: atom_id res chain seq x y z
N MET A 1 -23.21 -10.28 -5.38
CA MET A 1 -22.27 -9.17 -5.13
C MET A 1 -20.93 -9.57 -5.73
N ARG A 2 -20.43 -8.87 -6.77
CA ARG A 2 -19.03 -9.07 -7.18
C ARG A 2 -18.17 -8.58 -6.02
N LYS A 3 -17.52 -9.47 -5.29
CA LYS A 3 -16.42 -9.06 -4.41
C LYS A 3 -15.31 -8.51 -5.30
N GLY A 4 -14.74 -7.38 -4.90
CA GLY A 4 -13.38 -6.97 -5.28
C GLY A 4 -13.30 -6.26 -6.61
N GLY A 5 -12.91 -4.98 -6.59
CA GLY A 5 -12.56 -4.28 -7.81
C GLY A 5 -11.25 -4.77 -8.41
N TRP A 6 -10.63 -3.88 -9.17
CA TRP A 6 -9.63 -4.27 -10.17
C TRP A 6 -8.32 -4.82 -9.58
N ASP A 7 -7.99 -4.48 -8.33
CA ASP A 7 -6.70 -4.84 -7.74
C ASP A 7 -6.79 -5.95 -6.68
N CYS A 8 -5.92 -6.95 -6.81
CA CYS A 8 -5.77 -8.03 -5.84
C CYS A 8 -4.36 -8.61 -5.86
N PHE A 9 -3.92 -9.18 -4.73
CA PHE A 9 -2.56 -9.72 -4.60
C PHE A 9 -2.21 -10.84 -5.57
N ARG A 10 -3.22 -11.58 -6.03
CA ARG A 10 -3.03 -12.64 -7.00
C ARG A 10 -2.44 -12.12 -8.31
N HIS A 11 -2.74 -10.87 -8.71
CA HIS A 11 -2.14 -10.29 -9.91
C HIS A 11 -0.63 -10.18 -9.78
N TYR A 12 -0.12 -9.70 -8.64
CA TYR A 12 1.31 -9.56 -8.39
C TYR A 12 1.99 -10.92 -8.19
N GLU A 13 1.32 -11.87 -7.52
CA GLU A 13 1.80 -13.24 -7.34
C GLU A 13 2.00 -13.97 -8.68
N ILE A 14 1.03 -13.86 -9.59
CA ILE A 14 1.13 -14.45 -10.93
C ILE A 14 2.37 -13.91 -11.65
N LEU A 15 2.58 -12.60 -11.64
CA LEU A 15 3.75 -11.98 -12.28
C LEU A 15 5.06 -12.40 -11.61
N ALA A 16 5.10 -12.45 -10.28
CA ALA A 16 6.29 -12.82 -9.51
C ALA A 16 6.71 -14.29 -9.74
N ASN A 17 5.74 -15.18 -9.99
CA ASN A 17 5.99 -16.58 -10.35
C ASN A 17 6.38 -16.78 -11.83
N GLY A 18 6.48 -15.72 -12.62
CA GLY A 18 6.80 -15.81 -14.04
C GLY A 18 5.65 -16.28 -14.92
N CYS A 19 4.43 -16.19 -14.43
CA CYS A 19 3.24 -16.44 -15.22
C CYS A 19 2.78 -15.15 -15.92
N VAL A 20 2.18 -15.31 -17.09
CA VAL A 20 1.56 -14.20 -17.84
C VAL A 20 0.05 -14.25 -17.62
N PRO A 21 -0.56 -13.25 -16.97
CA PRO A 21 -1.99 -13.27 -16.68
C PRO A 21 -2.81 -13.08 -17.96
N PHE A 22 -3.95 -13.77 -18.03
CA PHE A 22 -5.02 -13.44 -18.97
C PHE A 22 -6.09 -12.65 -18.22
N PHE A 23 -6.14 -11.33 -18.42
CA PHE A 23 -6.93 -10.41 -17.59
C PHE A 23 -8.14 -9.88 -18.36
N LEU A 24 -9.31 -10.48 -18.12
CA LEU A 24 -10.58 -10.05 -18.71
C LEU A 24 -10.94 -8.61 -18.29
N GLY A 25 -11.30 -7.78 -19.27
CA GLY A 25 -11.69 -6.39 -19.04
C GLY A 25 -10.52 -5.48 -18.69
N ILE A 26 -9.27 -5.85 -19.01
CA ILE A 26 -8.10 -5.00 -18.72
C ILE A 26 -8.18 -3.62 -19.37
N ASP A 27 -8.86 -3.52 -20.52
CA ASP A 27 -9.11 -2.27 -21.24
C ASP A 27 -10.18 -1.39 -20.53
N ASP A 28 -10.99 -1.98 -19.65
CA ASP A 28 -12.07 -1.30 -18.91
C ASP A 28 -11.58 -0.77 -17.54
N ILE A 29 -10.33 -1.04 -17.16
CA ILE A 29 -9.74 -0.56 -15.91
C ILE A 29 -9.64 0.98 -15.97
N PRO A 30 -10.23 1.73 -15.01
CA PRO A 30 -10.11 3.17 -14.98
C PRO A 30 -8.63 3.63 -14.97
N PRO A 31 -8.28 4.77 -15.61
CA PRO A 31 -6.87 5.14 -15.84
C PRO A 31 -6.00 5.17 -14.57
N LEU A 32 -6.56 5.69 -13.46
CA LEU A 32 -5.86 5.83 -12.18
C LEU A 32 -5.90 4.57 -11.31
N THR A 33 -6.64 3.54 -11.72
CA THR A 33 -6.74 2.26 -11.01
C THR A 33 -5.61 1.33 -11.46
N MET A 34 -4.99 0.63 -10.50
CA MET A 34 -3.83 -0.23 -10.76
C MET A 34 -2.71 0.49 -11.53
N HIS A 35 -2.42 1.73 -11.18
CA HIS A 35 -1.49 2.58 -11.93
C HIS A 35 -0.07 2.03 -12.01
N THR A 36 0.37 1.22 -11.03
CA THR A 36 1.68 0.55 -11.03
C THR A 36 1.69 -0.76 -11.81
N PHE A 37 0.54 -1.38 -12.05
CA PHE A 37 0.45 -2.68 -12.73
C PHE A 37 0.79 -2.55 -14.23
N PRO A 38 1.55 -3.49 -14.83
CA PRO A 38 2.01 -3.37 -16.22
C PRO A 38 0.92 -3.73 -17.24
N LYS A 39 -0.16 -2.94 -17.27
CA LYS A 39 -1.36 -3.17 -18.10
C LYS A 39 -1.01 -3.40 -19.58
N GLU A 40 -0.11 -2.57 -20.12
CA GLU A 40 0.32 -2.64 -21.52
C GLU A 40 1.06 -3.94 -21.85
N LEU A 41 1.93 -4.44 -20.96
CA LEU A 41 2.66 -5.70 -21.18
C LEU A 41 1.70 -6.89 -21.16
N VAL A 42 0.73 -6.88 -20.25
CA VAL A 42 -0.31 -7.91 -20.17
C VAL A 42 -1.20 -7.89 -21.42
N GLN A 43 -1.65 -6.70 -21.85
CA GLN A 43 -2.42 -6.54 -23.10
C GLN A 43 -1.66 -7.03 -24.33
N ARG A 44 -0.36 -6.73 -24.44
CA ARG A 44 0.49 -7.23 -25.53
C ARG A 44 0.54 -8.75 -25.55
N ALA A 45 0.69 -9.39 -24.39
CA ALA A 45 0.70 -10.85 -24.31
C ALA A 45 -0.66 -11.47 -24.66
N MET A 46 -1.76 -10.87 -24.23
CA MET A 46 -3.11 -11.31 -24.58
C MET A 46 -3.44 -11.17 -26.08
N ARG A 47 -2.67 -10.36 -26.82
CA ARG A 47 -2.84 -10.11 -28.26
C ARG A 47 -1.86 -10.91 -29.12
N LEU A 48 -1.03 -11.78 -28.53
CA LEU A 48 -0.15 -12.65 -29.30
C LEU A 48 -0.98 -13.55 -30.24
N PRO A 49 -0.49 -13.83 -31.46
CA PRO A 49 -1.12 -14.81 -32.34
C PRO A 49 -1.37 -16.13 -31.60
N GLY A 50 -2.52 -16.76 -31.84
CA GLY A 50 -2.91 -18.03 -31.22
C GLY A 50 -3.45 -17.93 -29.79
N VAL A 51 -3.35 -16.79 -29.12
CA VAL A 51 -4.02 -16.57 -27.83
C VAL A 51 -5.51 -16.30 -28.05
N PRO A 52 -6.43 -16.95 -27.31
CA PRO A 52 -7.87 -16.69 -27.42
C PRO A 52 -8.20 -15.21 -27.15
N THR A 53 -9.16 -14.67 -27.90
CA THR A 53 -9.65 -13.30 -27.65
C THR A 53 -10.46 -13.24 -26.35
N GLN A 54 -10.50 -12.07 -25.71
CA GLN A 54 -11.36 -11.86 -24.54
C GLN A 54 -12.83 -12.23 -24.83
N LYS A 55 -13.34 -11.86 -26.02
CA LYS A 55 -14.70 -12.19 -26.44
C LYS A 55 -14.94 -13.71 -26.51
N SER A 56 -14.01 -14.47 -27.10
CA SER A 56 -14.14 -15.93 -27.15
C SER A 56 -14.09 -16.56 -25.75
N VAL A 57 -13.21 -16.07 -24.88
CA VAL A 57 -13.11 -16.56 -23.48
C VAL A 57 -14.37 -16.24 -22.69
N ILE A 58 -14.91 -15.02 -22.82
CA ILE A 58 -16.17 -14.62 -22.18
C ILE A 58 -17.33 -15.47 -22.68
N ASN A 59 -17.46 -15.63 -24.00
CA ASN A 59 -18.52 -16.47 -24.58
C ASN A 59 -18.45 -17.92 -24.09
N ALA A 60 -17.24 -18.46 -23.93
CA ALA A 60 -17.05 -19.78 -23.36
C ALA A 60 -17.46 -19.86 -21.89
N LEU A 61 -17.10 -18.86 -21.08
CA LEU A 61 -17.43 -18.79 -19.64
C LEU A 61 -18.92 -18.55 -19.37
N THR A 62 -19.64 -17.91 -20.29
CA THR A 62 -21.08 -17.61 -20.15
C THR A 62 -21.98 -18.61 -20.87
N SER A 63 -21.41 -19.52 -21.65
CA SER A 63 -22.16 -20.56 -22.34
C SER A 63 -22.79 -21.54 -21.35
N THR A 64 -24.03 -21.96 -21.63
CA THR A 64 -24.69 -23.06 -20.92
C THR A 64 -24.25 -24.43 -21.42
N ALA A 65 -23.50 -24.49 -22.53
CA ALA A 65 -22.94 -25.73 -23.05
C ALA A 65 -21.81 -26.24 -22.13
N PRO A 66 -21.60 -27.57 -22.05
CA PRO A 66 -20.51 -28.14 -21.28
C PRO A 66 -19.16 -27.55 -21.71
N TYR A 67 -18.29 -27.25 -20.75
CA TYR A 67 -16.93 -26.82 -21.03
C TYR A 67 -16.19 -27.90 -21.81
N THR A 68 -15.85 -27.60 -23.07
CA THR A 68 -14.89 -28.40 -23.83
C THR A 68 -13.48 -27.85 -23.62
N ALA A 69 -12.49 -28.73 -23.65
CA ALA A 69 -11.08 -28.34 -23.49
C ALA A 69 -10.62 -27.32 -24.54
N ASP A 70 -11.30 -27.22 -25.67
CA ASP A 70 -10.94 -26.34 -26.78
C ASP A 70 -11.34 -24.87 -26.57
N SER A 71 -12.24 -24.58 -25.63
CA SER A 71 -12.74 -23.23 -25.35
C SER A 71 -11.68 -22.23 -24.84
N PHE A 72 -10.53 -22.73 -24.38
CA PHE A 72 -9.44 -21.92 -23.81
C PHE A 72 -8.06 -22.27 -24.38
N ARG A 73 -8.01 -23.03 -25.49
CA ARG A 73 -6.75 -23.52 -26.05
C ARG A 73 -6.01 -22.44 -26.80
N ILE A 74 -4.71 -22.37 -26.54
CA ILE A 74 -3.77 -21.63 -27.38
C ILE A 74 -3.61 -22.39 -28.69
N ASP A 75 -3.78 -21.71 -29.81
CA ASP A 75 -3.46 -22.24 -31.12
C ASP A 75 -1.95 -22.17 -31.35
N PHE A 76 -1.27 -23.25 -30.98
CA PHE A 76 0.18 -23.38 -31.10
C PHE A 76 0.67 -23.41 -32.56
N SER A 77 -0.21 -23.56 -33.57
CA SER A 77 0.21 -23.52 -34.97
C SER A 77 0.64 -22.12 -35.41
N VAL A 78 0.12 -21.08 -34.76
CA VAL A 78 0.43 -19.67 -35.02
C VAL A 78 1.05 -18.96 -33.81
N PHE A 79 1.08 -19.60 -32.64
CA PHE A 79 1.61 -19.01 -31.42
C PHE A 79 3.10 -18.69 -31.51
N ASN A 80 3.44 -17.42 -31.26
CA ASN A 80 4.83 -16.97 -31.24
C ASN A 80 5.44 -17.17 -29.86
N GLU A 81 6.06 -18.34 -29.65
CA GLU A 81 6.68 -18.73 -28.38
C GLU A 81 7.83 -17.80 -27.98
N THR A 82 8.65 -17.34 -28.93
CA THR A 82 9.74 -16.38 -28.66
C THR A 82 9.20 -15.08 -28.09
N ALA A 83 8.19 -14.48 -28.75
CA ALA A 83 7.56 -13.25 -28.27
C ALA A 83 6.88 -13.44 -26.91
N TYR A 84 6.29 -14.61 -26.65
CA TYR A 84 5.74 -14.94 -25.34
C TYR A 84 6.84 -14.97 -24.26
N CYS A 85 7.95 -15.66 -24.51
CA CYS A 85 9.09 -15.73 -23.60
C CYS A 85 9.67 -14.34 -23.29
N GLU A 86 9.80 -13.48 -24.30
CA GLU A 86 10.26 -12.10 -24.14
C GLU A 86 9.29 -11.27 -23.27
N LEU A 87 7.98 -11.35 -23.53
CA LEU A 87 6.97 -10.63 -22.75
C LEU A 87 6.91 -11.14 -21.31
N ARG A 88 7.00 -12.46 -21.11
CA ARG A 88 7.11 -13.08 -19.78
C ARG A 88 8.32 -12.55 -19.02
N GLN A 89 9.48 -12.47 -19.68
CA GLN A 89 10.69 -11.93 -19.06
C GLN A 89 10.54 -10.45 -18.70
N GLN A 90 9.94 -9.64 -19.59
CA GLN A 90 9.64 -8.23 -19.32
C GLN A 90 8.70 -8.08 -18.11
N LEU A 91 7.67 -8.91 -18.00
CA LEU A 91 6.72 -8.91 -16.88
C LEU A 91 7.39 -9.28 -15.55
N VAL A 92 8.22 -10.33 -15.53
CA VAL A 92 8.99 -10.72 -14.34
C VAL A 92 9.94 -9.62 -13.91
N GLN A 93 10.67 -9.04 -14.86
CA GLN A 93 11.60 -7.95 -14.58
C GLN A 93 10.86 -6.73 -14.01
N TYR A 94 9.74 -6.36 -14.63
CA TYR A 94 8.88 -5.28 -14.15
C TYR A 94 8.41 -5.53 -12.72
N ALA A 95 7.95 -6.76 -12.40
CA ALA A 95 7.49 -7.11 -11.07
C ALA A 95 8.61 -6.97 -10.03
N ARG A 96 9.82 -7.46 -10.33
CA ARG A 96 11.00 -7.38 -9.45
C ARG A 96 11.46 -5.93 -9.20
N GLU A 97 11.35 -5.08 -10.22
CA GLU A 97 11.81 -3.70 -10.12
C GLU A 97 10.79 -2.75 -9.50
N ARG A 98 9.49 -2.98 -9.74
CA ARG A 98 8.44 -1.98 -9.47
C ARG A 98 7.32 -2.46 -8.57
N LEU A 99 7.09 -3.76 -8.45
CA LEU A 99 5.95 -4.33 -7.69
C LEU A 99 6.42 -4.98 -6.38
N THR A 100 7.47 -4.43 -5.76
CA THR A 100 8.01 -4.86 -4.47
C THR A 100 7.69 -3.86 -3.37
N THR A 101 7.69 -4.30 -2.11
CA THR A 101 7.59 -3.44 -0.93
C THR A 101 8.66 -2.35 -0.96
N ARG A 102 9.91 -2.71 -1.26
CA ARG A 102 11.02 -1.77 -1.40
C ARG A 102 10.78 -0.71 -2.47
N ALA A 103 10.24 -1.11 -3.64
CA ALA A 103 9.90 -0.16 -4.70
C ALA A 103 8.80 0.81 -4.26
N LEU A 104 7.78 0.33 -3.55
CA LEU A 104 6.73 1.15 -2.94
C LEU A 104 7.32 2.14 -1.92
N GLY A 105 8.19 1.69 -1.02
CA GLY A 105 8.88 2.55 -0.06
C GLY A 105 9.71 3.64 -0.75
N LYS A 106 10.48 3.28 -1.79
CA LYS A 106 11.25 4.24 -2.60
C LYS A 106 10.36 5.26 -3.29
N TYR A 107 9.22 4.82 -3.83
CA TYR A 107 8.25 5.71 -4.46
C TYR A 107 7.74 6.75 -3.47
N VAL A 108 7.31 6.34 -2.27
CA VAL A 108 6.82 7.25 -1.24
C VAL A 108 7.90 8.22 -0.77
N VAL A 109 9.12 7.74 -0.52
CA VAL A 109 10.25 8.62 -0.16
C VAL A 109 10.53 9.62 -1.30
N LYS A 110 10.50 9.18 -2.56
CA LYS A 110 10.64 10.09 -3.71
C LYS A 110 9.55 11.17 -3.75
N GLN A 111 8.30 10.82 -3.44
CA GLN A 111 7.22 11.82 -3.34
C GLN A 111 7.52 12.84 -2.24
N ILE A 112 7.91 12.39 -1.04
CA ILE A 112 8.30 13.27 0.07
C ILE A 112 9.41 14.24 -0.36
N LEU A 113 10.45 13.74 -1.02
CA LEU A 113 11.57 14.55 -1.50
C LEU A 113 11.14 15.57 -2.56
N SER A 114 10.23 15.20 -3.45
CA SER A 114 9.73 16.10 -4.50
C SER A 114 8.96 17.29 -3.94
N LEU A 115 8.38 17.15 -2.75
CA LEU A 115 7.70 18.22 -2.03
C LEU A 115 8.67 19.12 -1.24
N ARG A 116 9.94 18.72 -1.12
CA ARG A 116 10.99 19.45 -0.39
C ARG A 116 12.30 19.55 -1.21
N PRO A 117 12.27 20.16 -2.41
CA PRO A 117 13.44 20.20 -3.29
C PRO A 117 14.65 20.92 -2.65
N SER A 118 14.42 21.79 -1.67
CA SER A 118 15.44 22.63 -1.03
C SER A 118 16.04 22.02 0.25
N VAL A 119 15.62 20.83 0.68
CA VAL A 119 16.09 20.23 1.94
C VAL A 119 16.68 18.83 1.67
N PRO A 120 17.95 18.57 2.04
CA PRO A 120 18.51 17.22 1.96
C PRO A 120 17.80 16.31 2.97
N ILE A 121 17.14 15.24 2.48
CA ILE A 121 16.27 14.38 3.28
C ILE A 121 16.52 12.90 2.97
N PRO A 122 16.30 12.00 3.97
CA PRO A 122 15.86 12.32 5.34
C PRO A 122 17.03 12.53 6.30
N GLY A 123 17.19 13.76 6.78
CA GLY A 123 18.13 14.11 7.83
C GLY A 123 17.58 13.78 9.22
N ARG A 124 16.36 14.24 9.51
CA ARG A 124 15.64 14.11 10.79
C ARG A 124 14.89 12.79 10.89
N GLY A 125 14.32 12.27 9.79
CA GLY A 125 13.66 10.96 9.72
C GLY A 125 12.18 11.04 9.33
N VAL A 126 11.48 9.91 9.30
CA VAL A 126 10.07 9.82 8.88
C VAL A 126 9.26 9.17 9.98
N LEU A 127 8.09 9.72 10.29
CA LEU A 127 7.11 9.12 11.18
C LEU A 127 5.99 8.48 10.36
N LEU A 128 5.73 7.19 10.55
CA LEU A 128 4.56 6.50 10.00
C LEU A 128 3.52 6.30 11.10
N ILE A 129 2.40 7.00 10.98
CA ILE A 129 1.23 6.83 11.83
C ILE A 129 0.31 5.82 11.14
N THR A 130 0.15 4.66 11.78
CA THR A 130 -0.64 3.55 11.23
C THR A 130 -1.15 2.65 12.33
N GLU A 131 -2.21 1.91 12.05
CA GLU A 131 -2.67 0.85 12.95
C GLU A 131 -1.59 -0.25 13.08
N PRO A 132 -1.32 -0.80 14.28
CA PRO A 132 -0.40 -1.91 14.46
C PRO A 132 -0.88 -3.22 13.82
N SER A 133 -2.19 -3.40 13.64
CA SER A 133 -2.71 -4.53 12.87
C SER A 133 -2.26 -4.40 11.42
N VAL A 134 -2.09 -5.54 10.75
CA VAL A 134 -1.63 -5.56 9.37
C VAL A 134 -2.77 -5.87 8.45
N GLU A 135 -3.19 -4.85 7.71
CA GLU A 135 -3.74 -5.04 6.38
C GLU A 135 -2.65 -4.79 5.33
N TYR A 136 -2.87 -5.31 4.12
CA TYR A 136 -1.80 -5.43 3.15
C TYR A 136 -1.20 -4.10 2.70
N GLN A 137 -1.99 -3.03 2.55
CA GLN A 137 -1.49 -1.76 2.04
C GLN A 137 -0.50 -1.12 3.02
N SER A 138 -0.90 -0.91 4.26
CA SER A 138 -0.07 -0.36 5.34
C SER A 138 1.04 -1.32 5.74
N GLY A 139 0.81 -2.64 5.71
CA GLY A 139 1.83 -3.66 5.96
C GLY A 139 2.97 -3.59 4.94
N PHE A 140 2.62 -3.59 3.65
CA PHE A 140 3.62 -3.57 2.57
C PHE A 140 4.33 -2.23 2.48
N LEU A 141 3.61 -1.13 2.72
CA LEU A 141 4.22 0.19 2.85
C LEU A 141 5.19 0.24 4.05
N TYR A 142 4.80 -0.31 5.20
CA TYR A 142 5.67 -0.39 6.39
C TYR A 142 6.95 -1.16 6.08
N ILE A 143 6.84 -2.36 5.50
CA ILE A 143 8.01 -3.17 5.10
C ILE A 143 8.91 -2.37 4.17
N GLY A 144 8.33 -1.78 3.12
CA GLY A 144 9.06 -0.99 2.15
C GLY A 144 9.79 0.22 2.75
N LEU A 145 9.14 0.93 3.67
CA LEU A 145 9.74 2.07 4.36
C LEU A 145 10.86 1.63 5.31
N VAL A 146 10.72 0.50 6.02
CA VAL A 146 11.80 -0.05 6.86
C VAL A 146 13.01 -0.42 5.99
N GLU A 147 12.79 -1.09 4.86
CA GLU A 147 13.87 -1.48 3.93
C GLU A 147 14.62 -0.28 3.32
N VAL A 148 13.94 0.86 3.19
CA VAL A 148 14.49 2.08 2.56
C VAL A 148 15.12 3.03 3.58
N LEU A 149 14.49 3.19 4.75
CA LEU A 149 14.85 4.20 5.75
C LEU A 149 15.58 3.60 6.96
N GLY A 150 15.44 2.31 7.22
CA GLY A 150 16.02 1.65 8.39
C GLY A 150 15.67 2.38 9.69
N SER A 151 16.68 2.75 10.47
CA SER A 151 16.53 3.47 11.75
C SER A 151 16.00 4.90 11.61
N LYS A 152 15.90 5.44 10.39
CA LYS A 152 15.28 6.75 10.14
C LYS A 152 13.75 6.70 10.11
N LEU A 153 13.15 5.51 10.02
CA LEU A 153 11.72 5.34 10.18
C LEU A 153 11.36 5.18 11.67
N SER A 154 10.40 5.98 12.11
CA SER A 154 9.65 5.74 13.34
C SER A 154 8.21 5.39 13.03
N THR A 155 7.57 4.62 13.89
CA THR A 155 6.13 4.35 13.79
C THR A 155 5.38 4.80 15.03
N TYR A 156 4.10 5.07 14.87
CA TYR A 156 3.24 5.41 16.00
C TYR A 156 1.89 4.70 15.87
N PRO A 157 1.35 4.13 16.96
CA PRO A 157 1.94 4.13 18.31
C PRO A 157 2.97 3.01 18.57
N ARG A 158 2.98 1.97 17.75
CA ARG A 158 3.81 0.77 17.92
C ARG A 158 4.35 0.29 16.58
N ARG A 159 5.19 -0.74 16.57
CA ARG A 159 5.54 -1.47 15.34
C ARG A 159 4.37 -2.33 14.86
N LYS A 160 4.41 -2.75 13.60
CA LYS A 160 3.52 -3.80 13.08
C LYS A 160 4.10 -5.17 13.44
N ALA A 161 3.86 -5.64 14.66
CA ALA A 161 4.55 -6.79 15.25
C ALA A 161 4.66 -8.01 14.33
N ILE A 162 3.55 -8.39 13.67
CA ILE A 162 3.45 -9.58 12.81
C ILE A 162 4.44 -9.61 11.62
N VAL A 163 4.95 -8.46 11.16
CA VAL A 163 5.93 -8.44 10.07
C VAL A 163 7.35 -8.76 10.53
N HIS A 164 7.60 -8.84 11.84
CA HIS A 164 8.92 -9.12 12.40
C HIS A 164 9.10 -10.61 12.75
N ALA A 165 10.35 -11.07 12.67
CA ALA A 165 10.72 -12.49 12.79
C ALA A 165 10.30 -13.14 14.12
N ASP A 166 10.25 -12.37 15.21
CA ASP A 166 9.78 -12.80 16.53
C ASP A 166 8.27 -13.12 16.57
N HIS A 167 7.53 -12.74 15.54
CA HIS A 167 6.12 -13.07 15.33
C HIS A 167 5.88 -14.02 14.15
N SER A 168 6.92 -14.69 13.65
CA SER A 168 6.83 -15.59 12.48
C SER A 168 5.88 -16.79 12.65
N ASN A 169 5.53 -17.15 13.88
CA ASN A 169 4.66 -18.28 14.20
C ASN A 169 3.21 -17.88 14.57
N ASP A 170 2.87 -16.59 14.58
CA ASP A 170 1.52 -16.16 14.96
C ASP A 170 0.49 -16.48 13.85
N THR A 171 -0.56 -17.20 14.19
CA THR A 171 -1.58 -17.65 13.23
C THR A 171 -2.71 -16.64 12.97
N ASN A 172 -2.72 -15.51 13.69
CA ASN A 172 -3.79 -14.51 13.67
C ASN A 172 -3.59 -13.42 12.61
N ALA A 173 -2.51 -13.49 11.85
CA ALA A 173 -2.26 -12.56 10.75
C ALA A 173 -3.39 -12.57 9.71
N TYR A 174 -3.78 -11.39 9.23
CA TYR A 174 -4.68 -11.27 8.09
C TYR A 174 -4.14 -12.05 6.89
N GLY A 175 -4.99 -12.80 6.20
CA GLY A 175 -4.55 -13.67 5.11
C GLY A 175 -3.53 -14.75 5.54
N ARG A 176 -3.47 -15.09 6.84
CA ARG A 176 -2.50 -16.03 7.43
C ARG A 176 -1.03 -15.60 7.24
N GLY A 177 -0.78 -14.29 7.15
CA GLY A 177 0.59 -13.77 7.08
C GLY A 177 1.24 -13.94 5.71
N PHE A 178 0.47 -14.39 4.72
CA PHE A 178 0.98 -14.71 3.40
C PHE A 178 1.73 -13.52 2.77
N GLY A 179 3.02 -13.73 2.54
CA GLY A 179 3.90 -12.77 1.88
C GLY A 179 4.41 -11.60 2.74
N PHE A 180 4.09 -11.53 4.04
CA PHE A 180 4.57 -10.44 4.90
C PHE A 180 4.95 -10.82 6.33
N GLN A 181 4.50 -11.97 6.83
CA GLN A 181 4.79 -12.36 8.20
C GLN A 181 6.27 -12.70 8.38
N GLY A 182 6.87 -12.16 9.44
CA GLY A 182 8.26 -12.50 9.80
C GLY A 182 9.33 -12.06 8.79
N VAL A 183 9.01 -11.17 7.84
CA VAL A 183 9.95 -10.77 6.77
C VAL A 183 11.00 -9.75 7.23
N LEU A 184 10.75 -9.05 8.33
CA LEU A 184 11.70 -8.09 8.91
C LEU A 184 12.43 -8.70 10.12
N PRO A 185 13.70 -8.32 10.34
CA PRO A 185 14.40 -8.75 11.55
C PRO A 185 13.76 -8.15 12.80
N THR A 186 13.86 -8.86 13.92
CA THR A 186 13.59 -8.32 15.25
C THR A 186 14.68 -7.32 15.62
N THR A 187 14.30 -6.13 16.08
CA THR A 187 15.26 -5.11 16.49
C THR A 187 15.75 -5.37 17.92
N GLY A 188 16.94 -4.89 18.28
CA GLY A 188 17.55 -5.14 19.60
C GLY A 188 16.63 -4.78 20.77
N LEU A 189 15.93 -3.64 20.70
CA LEU A 189 14.96 -3.23 21.72
C LEU A 189 13.88 -4.29 22.01
N TYR A 190 13.41 -5.00 20.97
CA TYR A 190 12.39 -6.05 21.12
C TYR A 190 12.98 -7.44 21.35
N ALA A 191 14.28 -7.62 21.09
CA ALA A 191 14.99 -8.85 21.41
C ALA A 191 15.34 -8.92 22.92
N ASP A 192 15.62 -7.76 23.53
CA ASP A 192 16.14 -7.67 24.90
C ASP A 192 15.05 -7.38 25.96
N HIS A 193 13.84 -7.02 25.54
CA HIS A 193 12.75 -6.60 26.42
C HIS A 193 11.43 -7.27 26.08
N ALA A 194 10.54 -7.35 27.07
CA ALA A 194 9.15 -7.73 26.81
C ALA A 194 8.50 -6.72 25.85
N GLU A 195 7.59 -7.19 24.98
CA GLU A 195 7.00 -6.36 23.92
C GLU A 195 6.35 -5.08 24.45
N GLU A 196 5.66 -5.15 25.59
CA GLU A 196 5.02 -3.98 26.20
C GLU A 196 6.04 -2.95 26.72
N GLU A 197 7.15 -3.40 27.28
CA GLU A 197 8.25 -2.53 27.73
C GLU A 197 8.94 -1.86 26.53
N ALA A 198 9.22 -2.65 25.49
CA ALA A 198 9.80 -2.18 24.24
C ALA A 198 8.89 -1.14 23.55
N ASP A 199 7.59 -1.41 23.47
CA ASP A 199 6.60 -0.47 22.94
C ASP A 199 6.56 0.84 23.74
N HIS A 200 6.56 0.77 25.08
CA HIS A 200 6.55 1.96 25.93
C HIS A 200 7.82 2.80 25.76
N ALA A 201 8.99 2.16 25.76
CA ALA A 201 10.28 2.82 25.54
C ALA A 201 10.33 3.47 24.15
N TYR A 202 9.89 2.74 23.12
CA TYR A 202 9.83 3.23 21.75
C TYR A 202 8.89 4.42 21.61
N GLN A 203 7.69 4.34 22.18
CA GLN A 203 6.72 5.42 22.17
C GLN A 203 7.28 6.68 22.84
N THR A 204 7.98 6.54 23.98
CA THR A 204 8.62 7.66 24.68
C THR A 204 9.63 8.38 23.77
N ILE A 205 10.44 7.63 23.01
CA ILE A 205 11.39 8.18 22.03
C ILE A 205 10.65 8.91 20.90
N VAL A 206 9.58 8.33 20.37
CA VAL A 206 8.79 8.93 19.28
C VAL A 206 8.12 10.22 19.75
N GLU A 207 7.56 10.26 20.96
CA GLU A 207 6.96 11.46 21.54
C GLU A 207 7.99 12.56 21.78
N TYR A 208 9.17 12.21 22.29
CA TYR A 208 10.28 13.15 22.41
C TYR A 208 10.68 13.75 21.05
N ARG A 209 10.76 12.93 20.00
CA ARG A 209 11.06 13.39 18.63
C ARG A 209 9.96 14.28 18.07
N LEU A 210 8.69 13.96 18.29
CA LEU A 210 7.56 14.83 17.96
C LEU A 210 7.66 16.17 18.70
N GLN A 211 8.06 16.20 19.97
CA GLN A 211 8.21 17.46 20.69
C GLN A 211 9.37 18.31 20.15
N ASN A 212 10.45 17.68 19.68
CA ASN A 212 11.71 18.36 19.34
C ASN A 212 12.02 18.47 17.84
N GLY A 213 11.02 18.32 16.95
CA GLY A 213 11.23 18.51 15.51
C GLY A 213 12.03 17.38 14.85
N GLY A 214 11.89 16.15 15.33
CA GLY A 214 12.68 14.98 14.93
C GLY A 214 12.26 14.31 13.62
N PHE A 215 11.38 14.92 12.81
CA PHE A 215 10.85 14.33 11.57
C PHE A 215 10.82 15.32 10.40
N ASP A 216 11.24 14.84 9.24
CA ASP A 216 11.14 15.53 7.95
C ASP A 216 9.80 15.31 7.25
N ALA A 217 9.15 14.20 7.59
CA ALA A 217 7.85 13.83 7.08
C ALA A 217 7.06 13.02 8.10
N ILE A 218 5.75 13.22 8.10
CA ILE A 218 4.77 12.42 8.82
C ILE A 218 3.85 11.82 7.76
N ILE A 219 3.81 10.49 7.69
CA ILE A 219 2.94 9.72 6.80
C ILE A 219 1.82 9.14 7.65
N VAL A 220 0.58 9.30 7.20
CA VAL A 220 -0.59 8.73 7.85
C VAL A 220 -1.25 7.73 6.90
N THR A 221 -1.49 6.51 7.39
CA THR A 221 -2.25 5.48 6.67
C THR A 221 -3.19 4.72 7.62
N ASN A 222 -4.49 4.73 7.31
CA ASN A 222 -5.52 4.02 8.05
C ASN A 222 -5.92 2.76 7.28
N GLY A 223 -5.38 1.62 7.71
CA GLY A 223 -5.76 0.34 7.15
C GLY A 223 -7.19 -0.03 7.54
N GLY A 224 -8.19 0.49 6.83
CA GLY A 224 -9.60 0.07 6.96
C GLY A 224 -10.38 0.71 8.11
N ASN A 225 -11.38 1.52 7.74
CA ASN A 225 -12.68 1.89 8.33
C ASN A 225 -12.96 1.88 9.85
N GLU A 226 -12.37 1.03 10.69
CA GLU A 226 -12.68 0.97 12.13
C GLU A 226 -11.88 1.95 12.99
N TYR A 227 -10.78 2.51 12.44
CA TYR A 227 -9.83 3.34 13.19
C TYR A 227 -9.52 4.67 12.50
N CYS A 228 -10.49 5.14 11.72
CA CYS A 228 -10.48 6.44 11.05
C CYS A 228 -10.24 7.59 12.06
N GLU A 229 -10.68 7.46 13.32
CA GLU A 229 -10.32 8.40 14.40
C GLU A 229 -9.11 7.91 15.19
N VAL A 230 -7.95 8.45 14.84
CA VAL A 230 -6.65 8.19 15.49
C VAL A 230 -6.69 8.44 17.02
N ASP A 231 -7.57 9.33 17.47
CA ASP A 231 -7.74 9.68 18.89
C ASP A 231 -8.52 8.63 19.67
N LEU A 232 -9.52 7.96 19.05
CA LEU A 232 -10.21 6.83 19.67
C LEU A 232 -9.26 5.66 19.87
N TYR A 233 -8.36 5.46 18.91
CA TYR A 233 -7.30 4.48 19.04
C TYR A 233 -6.44 4.80 20.28
N GLN A 234 -5.86 6.00 20.38
CA GLN A 234 -5.06 6.40 21.56
C GLN A 234 -5.80 6.20 22.89
N ALA A 235 -7.09 6.54 22.96
CA ALA A 235 -7.88 6.36 24.17
C ALA A 235 -7.99 4.88 24.58
N LYS A 236 -8.12 3.95 23.62
CA LYS A 236 -8.13 2.51 23.88
C LYS A 236 -6.79 2.03 24.49
N PHE A 237 -5.66 2.58 24.05
CA PHE A 237 -4.34 2.19 24.55
C PHE A 237 -3.96 2.86 25.86
N ASN A 238 -4.43 4.08 26.11
CA ASN A 238 -4.16 4.80 27.36
C ASN A 238 -5.13 4.42 28.49
N GLY A 239 -5.79 3.25 28.41
CA GLY A 239 -6.76 2.81 29.40
C GLY A 239 -7.92 3.79 29.61
N GLY A 240 -8.36 4.46 28.55
CA GLY A 240 -9.43 5.46 28.59
C GLY A 240 -9.01 6.84 29.10
N ARG A 241 -7.74 7.08 29.44
CA ARG A 241 -7.27 8.42 29.85
C ARG A 241 -7.27 9.38 28.65
N ARG A 242 -7.91 10.54 28.83
CA ARG A 242 -7.87 11.64 27.86
C ARG A 242 -6.47 12.24 27.82
N THR A 243 -5.70 11.88 26.80
CA THR A 243 -4.46 12.56 26.42
C THR A 243 -4.76 13.61 25.36
N THR A 244 -3.83 14.55 25.13
CA THR A 244 -3.85 15.40 23.94
C THR A 244 -3.96 14.52 22.70
N SER A 245 -4.94 14.81 21.83
CA SER A 245 -5.19 14.06 20.60
C SER A 245 -3.92 13.96 19.75
N LEU A 246 -3.69 12.80 19.10
CA LEU A 246 -2.59 12.67 18.14
C LEU A 246 -2.74 13.72 17.04
N ARG A 247 -3.99 13.97 16.64
CA ARG A 247 -4.30 15.04 15.69
C ARG A 247 -3.76 16.39 16.16
N ALA A 248 -4.03 16.79 17.40
CA ALA A 248 -3.51 18.06 17.93
C ALA A 248 -1.98 18.05 17.99
N LYS A 249 -1.35 16.94 18.43
CA LYS A 249 0.12 16.80 18.45
C LYS A 249 0.75 16.98 17.06
N VAL A 250 0.18 16.37 16.02
CA VAL A 250 0.68 16.47 14.64
C VAL A 250 0.45 17.85 14.04
N LEU A 251 -0.69 18.49 14.32
CA LEU A 251 -0.96 19.85 13.86
C LEU A 251 -0.04 20.87 14.55
N GLU A 252 0.18 20.74 15.85
CA GLU A 252 1.14 21.56 16.59
C GLU A 252 2.57 21.35 16.08
N TYR A 253 2.95 20.09 15.81
CA TYR A 253 4.23 19.76 15.19
C TYR A 253 4.42 20.52 13.87
N ARG A 254 3.44 20.47 12.97
CA ARG A 254 3.50 21.14 11.67
C ARG A 254 3.54 22.65 11.81
N ALA A 255 2.84 23.22 12.79
CA ALA A 255 2.91 24.65 13.07
C ALA A 255 4.32 25.08 13.52
N ARG A 256 5.01 24.26 14.31
CA ARG A 256 6.40 24.51 14.76
C ARG A 256 7.45 24.17 13.71
N HIS A 257 7.16 23.23 12.82
CA HIS A 257 8.05 22.71 11.78
C HIS A 257 7.37 22.75 10.41
N PRO A 258 7.13 23.95 9.85
CA PRO A 258 6.39 24.11 8.59
C PRO A 258 7.12 23.53 7.38
N ASP A 259 8.41 23.22 7.53
CA ASP A 259 9.20 22.53 6.54
C ASP A 259 8.91 21.02 6.48
N SER A 260 8.31 20.42 7.52
CA SER A 260 7.95 19.01 7.52
C SER A 260 6.77 18.72 6.58
N VAL A 261 6.86 17.63 5.81
CA VAL A 261 5.75 17.15 4.98
C VAL A 261 4.75 16.39 5.85
N LEU A 262 3.46 16.66 5.65
CA LEU A 262 2.38 15.81 6.15
C LEU A 262 1.72 15.15 4.95
N MET A 263 1.79 13.83 4.90
CA MET A 263 1.36 13.02 3.76
C MET A 263 0.32 12.01 4.21
N PHE A 264 -0.70 11.87 3.38
CA PHE A 264 -1.78 10.92 3.57
C PHE A 264 -1.78 9.90 2.45
N VAL A 265 -2.07 8.65 2.80
CA VAL A 265 -2.09 7.51 1.89
C VAL A 265 -3.54 7.09 1.72
N ASP A 266 -4.04 7.03 0.49
CA ASP A 266 -5.40 6.50 0.20
C ASP A 266 -6.53 7.23 0.96
N ARG A 267 -6.52 8.57 0.94
CA ARG A 267 -7.53 9.39 1.66
C ARG A 267 -7.63 9.10 3.15
N SER A 268 -6.60 8.48 3.72
CA SER A 268 -6.43 8.50 5.17
C SER A 268 -6.40 9.95 5.62
N ASP A 269 -7.02 10.29 6.74
CA ASP A 269 -6.74 11.55 7.39
C ASP A 269 -6.71 11.38 8.92
N LEU A 270 -6.45 12.48 9.65
CA LEU A 270 -6.36 12.45 11.12
C LEU A 270 -7.71 12.53 11.83
N GLY A 271 -8.78 12.89 11.11
CA GLY A 271 -10.16 13.01 11.61
C GLY A 271 -11.08 11.88 11.14
N GLY A 272 -10.63 11.03 10.23
CA GLY A 272 -11.49 10.04 9.64
C GLY A 272 -10.90 9.37 8.40
N CYS A 273 -11.73 8.54 7.78
CA CYS A 273 -11.58 8.19 6.39
C CYS A 273 -12.42 9.23 5.63
N HIS A 274 -11.81 9.92 4.67
CA HIS A 274 -12.52 10.84 3.76
C HIS A 274 -12.96 12.22 4.30
N THR A 275 -12.34 12.76 5.36
CA THR A 275 -12.51 14.17 5.80
C THR A 275 -11.40 15.06 5.22
N THR A 276 -11.75 15.85 4.20
CA THR A 276 -10.81 16.67 3.42
C THR A 276 -10.42 18.00 4.07
N ASP A 277 -10.40 18.08 5.40
CA ASP A 277 -10.32 19.37 6.13
C ASP A 277 -8.90 19.89 6.36
N LEU A 278 -7.88 19.20 5.84
CA LEU A 278 -6.49 19.58 6.03
C LEU A 278 -5.81 19.89 4.69
N PRO A 279 -5.11 21.04 4.54
CA PRO A 279 -4.39 21.40 3.32
C PRO A 279 -3.15 20.51 3.16
N ASN A 280 -3.27 19.42 2.40
CA ASN A 280 -2.27 18.37 2.33
C ASN A 280 -2.03 17.86 0.92
N VAL A 281 -0.91 17.15 0.77
CA VAL A 281 -0.64 16.32 -0.39
C VAL A 281 -1.20 14.93 -0.11
N ASP A 282 -2.31 14.63 -0.77
CA ASP A 282 -2.87 13.28 -0.79
C ASP A 282 -2.13 12.46 -1.84
N VAL A 283 -1.41 11.44 -1.40
CA VAL A 283 -0.87 10.43 -2.31
C VAL A 283 -1.93 9.34 -2.39
N HIS A 284 -2.89 9.58 -3.27
CA HIS A 284 -3.95 8.63 -3.56
C HIS A 284 -3.37 7.33 -4.13
N PHE A 285 -3.44 6.25 -3.36
CA PHE A 285 -3.51 4.91 -3.93
C PHE A 285 -4.96 4.68 -4.30
N VAL A 286 -5.38 5.10 -5.49
CA VAL A 286 -6.81 5.08 -5.88
C VAL A 286 -7.39 3.67 -5.75
N ARG A 287 -8.05 3.39 -4.63
CA ARG A 287 -9.02 2.32 -4.49
C ARG A 287 -10.41 2.92 -4.65
N GLU A 288 -10.92 2.74 -5.86
CA GLU A 288 -12.34 2.76 -6.21
C GLU A 288 -13.13 4.07 -5.96
N THR A 289 -13.38 4.74 -7.10
CA THR A 289 -14.57 5.57 -7.39
C THR A 289 -14.60 7.02 -6.87
N ALA A 290 -14.09 7.93 -7.70
CA ALA A 290 -14.60 9.31 -7.79
C ALA A 290 -15.56 9.49 -9.00
N ASN A 291 -16.33 8.45 -9.37
CA ASN A 291 -17.43 8.58 -10.35
C ASN A 291 -18.77 8.97 -9.69
N ALA A 292 -18.75 9.56 -8.49
CA ALA A 292 -19.92 10.14 -7.84
C ALA A 292 -19.85 11.68 -7.69
N LEU A 293 -18.78 12.33 -8.18
CA LEU A 293 -18.68 13.80 -8.21
C LEU A 293 -18.69 14.38 -9.63
N SER A 294 -19.31 13.67 -10.57
CA SER A 294 -19.93 14.32 -11.72
C SER A 294 -21.23 15.01 -11.27
N GLY A 295 -21.08 16.18 -10.67
CA GLY A 295 -22.15 17.13 -10.39
C GLY A 295 -21.56 18.54 -10.39
N PRO A 296 -22.04 19.47 -11.23
CA PRO A 296 -21.50 20.82 -11.28
C PRO A 296 -21.97 21.59 -10.04
N LEU A 297 -21.04 21.91 -9.13
CA LEU A 297 -21.23 23.03 -8.21
C LEU A 297 -20.63 24.29 -8.86
N LEU A 298 -21.36 24.79 -9.86
CA LEU A 298 -21.33 26.18 -10.29
C LEU A 298 -22.74 26.73 -10.14
N LEU A 299 -23.06 27.20 -8.94
CA LEU A 299 -24.08 28.24 -8.73
C LEU A 299 -23.56 29.21 -7.66
N GLN A 300 -22.77 30.17 -8.14
CA GLN A 300 -22.99 31.60 -7.86
C GLN A 300 -23.13 32.19 -9.28
N SER A 301 -24.21 32.85 -9.69
CA SER A 301 -25.38 33.46 -9.05
C SER A 301 -26.69 32.70 -9.24
#